data_AF-A0AAV5AV53-F1
#
_entry.id   AF-A0AAV5AV53-F1
#
_cell.length_a   1.000
_cell.length_b   1.000
_cell.length_c   1.000
_cell.angle_alpha   90.00
_cell.angle_beta   90.00
_cell.angle_gamma   90.00
#
_symmetry.space_group_name_H-M   'P 1'
#
loop_
_entity.id
_entity.type
_entity.pdbx_description
1 polymer ?
#
loop_
_entity_poly.entity_id
_entity_poly.type
_entity_poly.pdbx_seq_one_letter_code
_entity_poly.pdbx_strand_id
1 'polypeptide(L)'
;MKNWVFFIGTMILVFGLGWLISNITDRKAEAKFAYKPKVEISTDKIEPRDSVWGLNYPRQYQSYLKTADTTYSGPYLSSGFRDALEENPEMVLLWAGYAFSKDYNQPRGHAHAIKDLREILRTGAPKFDGDGPQPATCWTCKGPDVPRMMQELGVKEFYSKKWSDLGSEMVNSIGCADCHDAKTMNLTITRPALVEAFQAMGQDINKQPHQEMRNLVCAQCHVEYYFDKNKHEGASYLVFPWHNGLSMEDAEKYYDAIGFYDWIHPLSKAKMLKAQHPDYEIYKTSVHAKRGVSCADCHMPYKSEGGQKFTDHHIGSPLTNIENSCFVCHREKVNDLMADVYERQKKVKEGTSQLARQVAIAHIEAKKAWELGATEQQMTKILDDIRKAQWRWDYSVASHGASFHSPIEVQRIVTSGLGYAREARLGLSRVLSKLGYNQDVELPEFKKDVLQAYIGLDMKKERAEKEEFMKTLVPQWLKKAKEREAKIPIKQVSSN
;
A
#
# COMPACT_ATOMS: atom_id res chain seq x y z
N MET A 1 -50.74 -46.82 -16.23
CA MET A 1 -49.48 -46.07 -16.38
C MET A 1 -49.60 -44.61 -15.94
N LYS A 2 -50.59 -43.82 -16.41
CA LYS A 2 -50.78 -42.41 -15.99
C LYS A 2 -50.81 -42.20 -14.46
N ASN A 3 -51.56 -42.99 -13.71
CA ASN A 3 -51.68 -42.82 -12.24
C ASN A 3 -50.37 -43.10 -11.49
N TRP A 4 -49.56 -44.05 -11.98
CA TRP A 4 -48.24 -44.36 -11.41
C TRP A 4 -47.22 -43.24 -11.69
N VAL A 5 -47.29 -42.60 -12.86
CA VAL A 5 -46.46 -41.44 -13.20
C VAL A 5 -46.81 -40.24 -12.32
N PHE A 6 -48.09 -39.96 -12.09
CA PHE A 6 -48.52 -38.91 -11.16
C PHE A 6 -48.10 -39.20 -9.72
N PHE A 7 -48.21 -40.46 -9.28
CA PHE A 7 -47.81 -40.88 -7.94
C PHE A 7 -46.29 -40.71 -7.72
N ILE A 8 -45.47 -41.22 -8.65
CA ILE A 8 -44.00 -41.08 -8.59
C ILE A 8 -43.59 -39.61 -8.67
N GLY A 9 -44.21 -38.83 -9.56
CA GLY A 9 -43.95 -37.38 -9.67
C GLY A 9 -44.28 -36.64 -8.37
N THR A 10 -45.39 -36.99 -7.72
CA THR A 10 -45.77 -36.40 -6.42
C THR A 10 -44.81 -36.80 -5.31
N MET A 11 -44.36 -38.07 -5.26
CA MET A 11 -43.36 -38.52 -4.29
C MET A 11 -42.03 -37.77 -4.44
N ILE A 12 -41.55 -37.59 -5.67
CA ILE A 12 -40.32 -36.83 -5.95
C ILE A 12 -40.48 -35.38 -5.48
N LEU A 13 -41.62 -34.77 -5.75
CA LEU A 13 -41.90 -33.38 -5.39
C LEU A 13 -41.98 -33.20 -3.86
N VAL A 14 -42.69 -34.09 -3.16
CA VAL A 14 -42.80 -34.09 -1.69
C VAL A 14 -41.43 -34.35 -1.04
N PHE A 15 -40.65 -35.30 -1.57
CA PHE A 15 -39.29 -35.55 -1.10
C PHE A 15 -38.38 -34.33 -1.31
N GLY A 16 -38.44 -33.69 -2.48
CA GLY A 16 -37.69 -32.48 -2.78
C GLY A 16 -38.06 -31.31 -1.86
N LEU A 17 -39.35 -31.13 -1.57
CA LEU A 17 -39.83 -30.13 -0.61
C LEU A 17 -39.37 -30.45 0.83
N GLY A 18 -39.44 -31.71 1.25
CA GLY A 18 -38.95 -32.15 2.56
C GLY A 18 -37.45 -31.91 2.72
N TRP A 19 -36.66 -32.23 1.69
CA TRP A 19 -35.22 -31.97 1.67
C TRP A 19 -34.90 -30.46 1.71
N LEU A 20 -35.64 -29.65 0.96
CA LEU A 20 -35.50 -28.20 0.98
C LEU A 20 -35.83 -27.62 2.37
N ILE A 21 -36.92 -28.08 3.01
CA ILE A 21 -37.30 -27.65 4.36
C ILE A 21 -36.23 -28.05 5.39
N SER A 22 -35.70 -29.27 5.32
CA SER A 22 -34.58 -29.71 6.18
C SER A 22 -33.38 -28.79 6.01
N ASN A 23 -32.92 -28.57 4.77
CA ASN A 23 -31.78 -27.71 4.47
C ASN A 23 -31.98 -26.26 4.96
N ILE A 24 -33.19 -25.69 4.79
CA ILE A 24 -33.51 -24.36 5.32
C ILE A 24 -33.46 -24.34 6.85
N THR A 25 -33.98 -25.38 7.50
CA THR A 25 -34.03 -25.48 8.97
C THR A 25 -32.63 -25.62 9.56
N ASP A 26 -31.80 -26.49 8.98
CA ASP A 26 -30.41 -26.71 9.38
C ASP A 26 -29.60 -25.42 9.22
N ARG A 27 -29.68 -24.74 8.07
CA ARG A 27 -29.00 -23.45 7.84
C ARG A 27 -29.45 -22.35 8.81
N LYS A 28 -30.75 -22.30 9.16
CA LYS A 28 -31.27 -21.35 10.16
C LYS A 28 -30.78 -21.67 11.57
N ALA A 29 -30.62 -22.95 11.90
CA ALA A 29 -30.04 -23.38 13.18
C ALA A 29 -28.55 -23.01 13.26
N GLU A 30 -27.76 -23.31 12.22
CA GLU A 30 -26.35 -22.93 12.12
C GLU A 30 -26.14 -21.42 12.37
N ALA A 31 -26.97 -20.57 11.76
CA ALA A 31 -26.87 -19.12 11.91
C ALA A 31 -27.09 -18.63 13.35
N LYS A 32 -27.90 -19.33 14.17
CA LYS A 32 -28.16 -18.96 15.57
C LYS A 32 -27.01 -19.31 16.53
N PHE A 33 -26.22 -20.33 16.21
CA PHE A 33 -25.09 -20.76 17.05
C PHE A 33 -23.74 -20.16 16.64
N ALA A 34 -23.64 -19.61 15.42
CA ALA A 34 -22.38 -19.11 14.87
C ALA A 34 -21.77 -17.86 15.57
N TYR A 35 -22.54 -17.12 16.37
CA TYR A 35 -22.13 -15.81 16.92
C TYR A 35 -21.97 -15.77 18.45
N LYS A 36 -21.87 -16.91 19.13
CA LYS A 36 -21.53 -16.88 20.56
C LYS A 36 -20.02 -16.61 20.72
N PRO A 37 -19.61 -15.50 21.35
CA PRO A 37 -18.20 -15.23 21.57
C PRO A 37 -17.63 -16.30 22.49
N LYS A 38 -16.53 -16.92 22.07
CA LYS A 38 -15.77 -17.89 22.86
C LYS A 38 -14.88 -17.19 23.87
N VAL A 39 -14.31 -16.06 23.47
CA VAL A 39 -13.38 -15.27 24.29
C VAL A 39 -13.79 -13.81 24.36
N GLU A 40 -13.37 -13.13 25.41
CA GLU A 40 -13.46 -11.69 25.53
C GLU A 40 -12.32 -11.05 24.74
N ILE A 41 -12.66 -10.17 23.79
CA ILE A 41 -11.67 -9.33 23.13
C ILE A 41 -11.51 -8.08 24.00
N SER A 42 -10.27 -7.77 24.38
CA SER A 42 -9.99 -6.61 25.22
C SER A 42 -10.54 -5.33 24.59
N THR A 43 -11.30 -4.55 25.39
CA THR A 43 -11.87 -3.26 24.97
C THR A 43 -11.15 -2.07 25.61
N ASP A 44 -10.50 -2.26 26.77
CA ASP A 44 -9.70 -1.22 27.43
C ASP A 44 -8.33 -1.02 26.77
N LYS A 45 -7.79 -2.10 26.19
CA LYS A 45 -6.53 -2.11 25.43
C LYS A 45 -6.73 -2.76 24.08
N ILE A 46 -6.01 -2.26 23.07
CA ILE A 46 -5.96 -2.91 21.76
C ILE A 46 -5.43 -4.34 21.91
N GLU A 47 -6.18 -5.32 21.40
CA GLU A 47 -5.75 -6.72 21.26
C GLU A 47 -5.10 -6.91 19.88
N PRO A 48 -3.76 -6.93 19.75
CA PRO A 48 -3.10 -6.99 18.46
C PRO A 48 -3.01 -8.41 17.88
N ARG A 49 -3.32 -9.46 18.67
CA ARG A 49 -3.14 -10.85 18.26
C ARG A 49 -4.37 -11.35 17.51
N ASP A 50 -4.32 -11.36 16.17
CA ASP A 50 -5.43 -11.80 15.30
C ASP A 50 -5.96 -13.20 15.65
N SER A 51 -5.11 -14.08 16.15
CA SER A 51 -5.50 -15.43 16.58
C SER A 51 -6.55 -15.42 17.70
N VAL A 52 -6.56 -14.40 18.57
CA VAL A 52 -7.58 -14.23 19.62
C VAL A 52 -8.92 -13.83 18.99
N TRP A 53 -8.91 -12.91 18.02
CA TRP A 53 -10.11 -12.54 17.26
C TRP A 53 -10.67 -13.72 16.48
N GLY A 54 -9.79 -14.56 15.92
CA GLY A 54 -10.17 -15.76 15.16
C GLY A 54 -10.90 -16.83 15.97
N LEU A 55 -10.82 -16.82 17.30
CA LEU A 55 -11.63 -17.70 18.16
C LEU A 55 -13.12 -17.35 18.09
N ASN A 56 -13.44 -16.05 17.93
CA ASN A 56 -14.81 -15.55 17.78
C ASN A 56 -15.25 -15.46 16.31
N TYR A 57 -14.31 -15.16 15.39
CA TYR A 57 -14.59 -14.91 13.97
C TYR A 57 -13.77 -15.85 13.05
N PRO A 58 -13.98 -17.17 13.14
CA PRO A 58 -13.11 -18.14 12.47
C PRO A 58 -13.12 -18.02 10.94
N ARG A 59 -14.26 -17.68 10.31
CA ARG A 59 -14.34 -17.56 8.85
C ARG A 59 -13.54 -16.37 8.32
N GLN A 60 -13.70 -15.22 8.96
CA GLN A 60 -12.96 -14.00 8.66
C GLN A 60 -11.46 -14.26 8.85
N TYR A 61 -11.07 -14.81 10.00
CA TYR A 61 -9.68 -15.13 10.31
C TYR A 61 -9.07 -16.14 9.33
N GLN A 62 -9.76 -17.25 9.02
CA GLN A 62 -9.28 -18.23 8.05
C GLN A 62 -9.13 -17.65 6.65
N SER A 63 -10.05 -16.78 6.22
CA SER A 63 -9.90 -16.08 4.94
C SER A 63 -8.75 -15.07 4.95
N TYR A 64 -8.54 -14.36 6.06
CA TYR A 64 -7.41 -13.45 6.25
C TYR A 64 -6.05 -14.17 6.19
N LEU A 65 -5.94 -15.36 6.80
CA LEU A 65 -4.72 -16.17 6.73
C LEU A 65 -4.30 -16.51 5.29
N LYS A 66 -5.25 -16.51 4.34
CA LYS A 66 -4.93 -16.71 2.92
C LYS A 66 -4.15 -15.56 2.31
N THR A 67 -4.06 -14.39 2.94
CA THR A 67 -3.12 -13.34 2.50
C THR A 67 -1.65 -13.75 2.62
N ALA A 68 -1.34 -14.87 3.27
CA ALA A 68 -0.03 -15.50 3.19
C ALA A 68 0.24 -16.16 1.83
N ASP A 69 -0.81 -16.48 1.06
CA ASP A 69 -0.72 -17.01 -0.31
C ASP A 69 -0.16 -15.93 -1.25
N THR A 70 0.92 -16.28 -1.92
CA THR A 70 1.62 -15.42 -2.87
C THR A 70 1.68 -16.03 -4.27
N THR A 71 0.76 -16.93 -4.59
CA THR A 71 0.76 -17.69 -5.86
C THR A 71 0.21 -16.90 -7.04
N TYR A 72 -0.61 -15.87 -6.82
CA TYR A 72 -1.12 -15.06 -7.92
C TYR A 72 0.02 -14.31 -8.62
N SER A 73 0.12 -14.48 -9.93
CA SER A 73 1.04 -13.77 -10.80
C SER A 73 0.36 -13.46 -12.13
N GLY A 74 0.20 -12.17 -12.42
CA GLY A 74 -0.23 -11.66 -13.72
C GLY A 74 0.96 -11.15 -14.54
N PRO A 75 0.71 -10.68 -15.78
CA PRO A 75 1.79 -10.20 -16.65
C PRO A 75 2.58 -9.03 -16.04
N TYR A 76 1.88 -8.08 -15.41
CA TYR A 76 2.48 -6.85 -14.89
C TYR A 76 2.59 -6.81 -13.36
N LEU A 77 1.68 -7.49 -12.66
CA LEU A 77 1.55 -7.44 -11.20
C LEU A 77 1.51 -8.84 -10.59
N SER A 78 1.99 -8.98 -9.36
CA SER A 78 1.97 -10.24 -8.62
C SER A 78 1.63 -10.03 -7.15
N SER A 79 1.16 -11.10 -6.50
CA SER A 79 1.10 -11.24 -5.04
C SER A 79 2.37 -11.84 -4.45
N GLY A 80 3.30 -12.27 -5.30
CA GLY A 80 4.61 -12.80 -4.94
C GLY A 80 5.71 -11.75 -4.96
N PHE A 81 6.91 -12.19 -4.58
CA PHE A 81 8.09 -11.33 -4.64
C PHE A 81 8.43 -11.02 -6.09
N ARG A 82 8.32 -9.74 -6.47
CA ARG A 82 8.82 -9.17 -7.72
C ARG A 82 9.62 -7.92 -7.41
N ASP A 83 10.88 -7.93 -7.83
CA ASP A 83 11.81 -6.82 -7.64
C ASP A 83 11.48 -5.72 -8.66
N ALA A 84 10.84 -4.65 -8.20
CA ALA A 84 10.34 -3.61 -9.09
C ALA A 84 11.48 -2.76 -9.68
N LEU A 85 12.64 -2.71 -9.01
CA LEU A 85 13.85 -2.07 -9.54
C LEU A 85 14.51 -2.89 -10.65
N GLU A 86 14.44 -4.23 -10.57
CA GLU A 86 14.94 -5.11 -11.64
C GLU A 86 14.07 -4.98 -12.89
N GLU A 87 12.76 -4.93 -12.70
CA GLU A 87 11.79 -4.77 -13.79
C GLU A 87 11.80 -3.39 -14.42
N ASN A 88 12.22 -2.38 -13.66
CA ASN A 88 12.21 -0.96 -14.06
C ASN A 88 13.48 -0.26 -13.57
N PRO A 89 14.64 -0.53 -14.18
CA PRO A 89 15.92 -0.02 -13.70
C PRO A 89 15.99 1.51 -13.59
N GLU A 90 15.22 2.25 -14.41
CA GLU A 90 15.10 3.71 -14.32
C GLU A 90 14.82 4.18 -12.89
N MET A 91 14.03 3.44 -12.11
CA MET A 91 13.66 3.77 -10.73
C MET A 91 14.88 3.95 -9.82
N VAL A 92 15.97 3.21 -10.07
CA VAL A 92 17.24 3.36 -9.34
C VAL A 92 17.80 4.77 -9.50
N LEU A 93 17.79 5.29 -10.74
CA LEU A 93 18.25 6.64 -11.03
C LEU A 93 17.29 7.68 -10.47
N LEU A 94 15.97 7.53 -10.69
CA LEU A 94 14.98 8.51 -10.23
C LEU A 94 15.02 8.69 -8.71
N TRP A 95 15.30 7.63 -7.95
CA TRP A 95 15.40 7.67 -6.49
C TRP A 95 16.85 7.71 -5.99
N ALA A 96 17.82 8.12 -6.82
CA ALA A 96 19.20 8.23 -6.37
C ALA A 96 19.30 9.14 -5.14
N GLY A 97 20.10 8.72 -4.16
CA GLY A 97 20.23 9.42 -2.87
C GLY A 97 19.06 9.18 -1.90
N TYR A 98 18.06 8.38 -2.28
CA TYR A 98 16.94 8.00 -1.44
C TYR A 98 16.85 6.49 -1.25
N ALA A 99 16.28 6.03 -0.13
CA ALA A 99 16.32 4.62 0.27
C ALA A 99 15.67 3.68 -0.76
N PHE A 100 14.70 4.17 -1.54
CA PHE A 100 14.03 3.40 -2.58
C PHE A 100 14.95 2.97 -3.74
N SER A 101 16.08 3.64 -3.98
CA SER A 101 17.09 3.19 -4.96
C SER A 101 17.84 1.92 -4.53
N LYS A 102 17.84 1.61 -3.21
CA LYS A 102 18.44 0.38 -2.68
C LYS A 102 17.53 -0.82 -2.93
N ASP A 103 16.25 -0.68 -2.62
CA ASP A 103 15.29 -1.78 -2.63
C ASP A 103 13.83 -1.29 -2.69
N TYR A 104 13.09 -1.81 -3.67
CA TYR A 104 11.67 -1.56 -3.89
C TYR A 104 11.05 -2.75 -4.62
N ASN A 105 10.00 -3.32 -4.04
CA ASN A 105 9.36 -4.55 -4.48
C ASN A 105 7.86 -4.31 -4.67
N GLN A 106 7.23 -5.10 -5.54
CA GLN A 106 5.78 -5.10 -5.64
C GLN A 106 5.14 -5.54 -4.30
N PRO A 107 3.95 -5.03 -3.95
CA PRO A 107 3.27 -5.42 -2.72
C PRO A 107 2.83 -6.88 -2.80
N ARG A 108 2.87 -7.56 -1.65
CA ARG A 108 2.29 -8.89 -1.44
C ARG A 108 1.27 -8.86 -0.30
N GLY A 109 0.66 -10.00 0.00
CA GLY A 109 -0.45 -10.06 0.95
C GLY A 109 -0.10 -9.60 2.37
N HIS A 110 -1.12 -9.11 3.07
CA HIS A 110 -1.02 -8.44 4.39
C HIS A 110 -0.27 -9.23 5.46
N ALA A 111 -0.33 -10.56 5.44
CA ALA A 111 0.43 -11.42 6.36
C ALA A 111 1.96 -11.19 6.32
N HIS A 112 2.49 -10.62 5.23
CA HIS A 112 3.92 -10.38 5.06
C HIS A 112 4.37 -8.97 5.45
N ALA A 113 3.47 -8.04 5.80
CA ALA A 113 3.80 -6.62 5.96
C ALA A 113 4.95 -6.35 6.97
N ILE A 114 4.93 -7.03 8.12
CA ILE A 114 6.01 -6.91 9.13
C ILE A 114 7.30 -7.56 8.65
N LYS A 115 7.20 -8.72 7.98
CA LYS A 115 8.37 -9.43 7.43
C LYS A 115 9.05 -8.58 6.36
N ASP A 116 8.29 -8.05 5.42
CA ASP A 116 8.79 -7.19 4.34
C ASP A 116 9.45 -5.92 4.89
N LEU A 117 8.87 -5.30 5.91
CA LEU A 117 9.48 -4.13 6.53
C LEU A 117 10.81 -4.46 7.23
N ARG A 118 10.95 -5.67 7.78
CA ARG A 118 12.21 -6.12 8.38
C ARG A 118 13.24 -6.53 7.33
N GLU A 119 12.84 -7.11 6.22
CA GLU A 119 13.75 -7.63 5.17
C GLU A 119 14.20 -6.55 4.17
N ILE A 120 13.38 -5.53 3.92
CA ILE A 120 13.69 -4.47 2.95
C ILE A 120 14.96 -3.70 3.34
N LEU A 121 15.86 -3.44 2.37
CA LEU A 121 17.09 -2.68 2.63
C LEU A 121 16.83 -1.23 3.07
N ARG A 122 15.63 -0.69 2.81
CA ARG A 122 15.27 0.68 3.18
C ARG A 122 15.32 0.96 4.68
N THR A 123 15.04 -0.05 5.51
CA THR A 123 15.12 0.09 6.97
C THR A 123 16.56 -0.02 7.51
N GLY A 124 17.53 -0.33 6.65
CA GLY A 124 18.92 -0.53 7.04
C GLY A 124 19.11 -1.78 7.91
N ALA A 125 20.19 -1.78 8.68
CA ALA A 125 20.61 -2.90 9.50
C ALA A 125 21.01 -2.44 10.91
N PRO A 126 20.06 -1.96 11.73
CA PRO A 126 20.36 -1.44 13.07
C PRO A 126 21.02 -2.52 13.93
N LYS A 127 22.02 -2.13 14.72
CA LYS A 127 22.76 -3.05 15.61
C LYS A 127 22.15 -3.17 17.00
N PHE A 128 21.35 -2.18 17.40
CA PHE A 128 20.64 -2.14 18.69
C PHE A 128 19.38 -1.25 18.56
N ASP A 129 18.51 -1.29 19.58
CA ASP A 129 17.31 -0.47 19.67
C ASP A 129 17.72 1.03 19.72
N GLY A 130 17.21 1.86 18.80
CA GLY A 130 17.58 3.27 18.65
C GLY A 130 18.58 3.55 17.52
N ASP A 131 19.16 2.52 16.91
CA ASP A 131 20.03 2.65 15.74
C ASP A 131 19.22 2.66 14.41
N GLY A 132 19.87 3.05 13.32
CA GLY A 132 19.34 2.94 11.97
C GLY A 132 18.72 4.20 11.38
N PRO A 133 18.43 4.19 10.06
CA PRO A 133 18.06 5.39 9.32
C PRO A 133 16.60 5.78 9.51
N GLN A 134 15.70 4.82 9.71
CA GLN A 134 14.26 5.07 9.62
C GLN A 134 13.61 5.42 10.98
N PRO A 135 12.59 6.29 11.00
CA PRO A 135 11.79 6.57 12.18
C PRO A 135 10.76 5.46 12.46
N ALA A 136 10.20 5.43 13.67
CA ALA A 136 9.10 4.55 14.06
C ALA A 136 7.86 4.68 13.16
N THR A 137 7.70 5.85 12.51
CA THR A 137 6.65 6.13 11.53
C THR A 137 6.55 5.08 10.42
N CYS A 138 7.65 4.41 10.06
CA CYS A 138 7.63 3.31 9.09
C CYS A 138 6.77 2.11 9.52
N TRP A 139 6.50 1.92 10.82
CA TRP A 139 5.59 0.88 11.33
C TRP A 139 4.12 1.18 11.10
N THR A 140 3.73 2.46 10.96
CA THR A 140 2.34 2.93 11.13
C THR A 140 1.30 2.13 10.34
N CYS A 141 1.66 1.69 9.14
CA CYS A 141 0.76 1.00 8.21
C CYS A 141 1.04 -0.51 8.11
N LYS A 142 1.55 -1.17 9.17
CA LYS A 142 2.04 -2.56 9.09
C LYS A 142 1.42 -3.53 10.09
N GLY A 143 0.64 -3.06 11.07
CA GLY A 143 0.00 -3.96 12.02
C GLY A 143 -0.74 -3.29 13.18
N PRO A 144 -1.52 -4.07 13.94
CA PRO A 144 -2.34 -3.59 15.05
C PRO A 144 -1.53 -3.28 16.32
N ASP A 145 -0.24 -3.64 16.36
CA ASP A 145 0.67 -3.16 17.40
C ASP A 145 0.85 -1.63 17.33
N VAL A 146 0.61 -1.00 16.18
CA VAL A 146 0.71 0.46 16.03
C VAL A 146 -0.30 1.19 16.91
N PRO A 147 -1.63 0.98 16.77
CA PRO A 147 -2.61 1.65 17.61
C PRO A 147 -2.45 1.25 19.08
N ARG A 148 -2.00 0.02 19.38
CA ARG A 148 -1.62 -0.39 20.73
C ARG A 148 -0.49 0.49 21.29
N MET A 149 0.61 0.64 20.57
CA MET A 149 1.75 1.45 21.02
C MET A 149 1.42 2.94 21.04
N MET A 150 0.58 3.45 20.14
CA MET A 150 0.08 4.83 20.21
C MET A 150 -0.81 5.05 21.44
N GLN A 151 -1.61 4.05 21.85
CA GLN A 151 -2.40 4.10 23.08
C GLN A 151 -1.51 4.08 24.33
N GLU A 152 -0.45 3.26 24.33
CA GLU A 152 0.45 3.10 25.48
C GLU A 152 1.46 4.26 25.64
N LEU A 153 2.02 4.77 24.54
CA LEU A 153 3.06 5.80 24.55
C LEU A 153 2.51 7.22 24.36
N GLY A 154 1.37 7.34 23.69
CA GLY A 154 0.91 8.57 23.07
C GLY A 154 1.42 8.73 21.63
N VAL A 155 0.60 9.37 20.78
CA VAL A 155 0.86 9.51 19.34
C VAL A 155 2.15 10.25 19.03
N LYS A 156 2.41 11.38 19.72
CA LYS A 156 3.65 12.15 19.55
C LYS A 156 4.89 11.30 19.87
N GLU A 157 4.88 10.65 21.05
CA GLU A 157 6.01 9.86 21.53
C GLU A 157 6.28 8.66 20.61
N PHE A 158 5.24 8.03 20.06
CA PHE A 158 5.39 7.01 19.03
C PHE A 158 6.21 7.53 17.83
N TYR A 159 5.87 8.71 17.29
CA TYR A 159 6.56 9.28 16.13
C TYR A 159 7.94 9.89 16.42
N SER A 160 8.29 10.08 17.70
CA SER A 160 9.63 10.51 18.13
C SER A 160 10.65 9.37 18.20
N LYS A 161 10.20 8.12 18.18
CA LYS A 161 11.07 6.94 18.23
C LYS A 161 11.70 6.61 16.88
N LYS A 162 12.81 5.87 16.91
CA LYS A 162 13.41 5.19 15.76
C LYS A 162 12.65 3.91 15.44
N TRP A 163 12.79 3.44 14.20
CA TRP A 163 12.18 2.19 13.77
C TRP A 163 12.60 1.01 14.65
N SER A 164 13.89 0.94 15.00
CA SER A 164 14.47 -0.12 15.82
C SER A 164 14.01 -0.11 17.27
N ASP A 165 13.65 1.05 17.85
CA ASP A 165 13.16 1.16 19.24
C ASP A 165 11.94 0.29 19.51
N LEU A 166 11.09 0.12 18.49
CA LEU A 166 9.82 -0.59 18.59
C LEU A 166 9.87 -2.00 17.99
N GLY A 167 11.06 -2.49 17.59
CA GLY A 167 11.16 -3.74 16.85
C GLY A 167 10.65 -4.98 17.61
N SER A 168 10.81 -5.02 18.94
CA SER A 168 10.21 -6.06 19.79
C SER A 168 8.72 -5.85 20.07
N GLU A 169 8.20 -4.64 19.87
CA GLU A 169 6.79 -4.32 20.07
C GLU A 169 5.94 -4.58 18.83
N MET A 170 6.50 -4.38 17.63
CA MET A 170 5.82 -4.49 16.34
C MET A 170 5.99 -5.88 15.73
N VAL A 171 5.15 -6.83 16.12
CA VAL A 171 5.29 -8.24 15.71
C VAL A 171 4.07 -8.83 15.02
N ASN A 172 2.89 -8.25 15.22
CA ASN A 172 1.66 -8.66 14.57
C ASN A 172 1.51 -7.90 13.25
N SER A 173 1.26 -8.63 12.17
CA SER A 173 0.99 -8.02 10.85
C SER A 173 -0.42 -7.42 10.79
N ILE A 174 -0.72 -6.68 9.72
CA ILE A 174 -2.00 -5.99 9.48
C ILE A 174 -3.19 -6.88 9.82
N GLY A 175 -4.00 -6.50 10.80
CA GLY A 175 -4.91 -7.42 11.47
C GLY A 175 -6.30 -6.85 11.76
N CYS A 176 -7.07 -7.61 12.54
CA CYS A 176 -8.46 -7.30 12.89
C CYS A 176 -8.59 -5.94 13.56
N ALA A 177 -7.71 -5.68 14.54
CA ALA A 177 -7.72 -4.45 15.32
C ALA A 177 -7.26 -3.20 14.56
N ASP A 178 -6.77 -3.33 13.32
CA ASP A 178 -6.50 -2.16 12.48
C ASP A 178 -7.79 -1.53 11.92
N CYS A 179 -8.84 -2.35 11.76
CA CYS A 179 -10.06 -1.98 11.03
C CYS A 179 -11.35 -2.13 11.85
N HIS A 180 -11.34 -2.90 12.94
CA HIS A 180 -12.53 -3.22 13.72
C HIS A 180 -12.45 -2.74 15.16
N ASP A 181 -13.55 -2.17 15.64
CA ASP A 181 -13.76 -1.87 17.05
C ASP A 181 -14.04 -3.17 17.83
N ALA A 182 -13.28 -3.43 18.89
CA ALA A 182 -13.36 -4.67 19.66
C ALA A 182 -14.71 -4.88 20.37
N LYS A 183 -15.46 -3.81 20.64
CA LYS A 183 -16.73 -3.86 21.38
C LYS A 183 -17.92 -4.07 20.44
N THR A 184 -17.94 -3.36 19.33
CA THR A 184 -19.09 -3.26 18.41
C THR A 184 -18.88 -4.03 17.11
N MET A 185 -17.64 -4.40 16.79
CA MET A 185 -17.22 -4.94 15.48
C MET A 185 -17.45 -4.00 14.29
N ASN A 186 -17.88 -2.77 14.53
CA ASN A 186 -18.00 -1.77 13.49
C ASN A 186 -16.63 -1.46 12.88
N LEU A 187 -16.64 -1.07 11.61
CA LEU A 187 -15.46 -0.49 10.97
C LEU A 187 -15.05 0.78 11.73
N THR A 188 -13.77 0.89 12.06
CA THR A 188 -13.23 2.01 12.83
C THR A 188 -11.90 2.49 12.25
N ILE A 189 -11.59 3.76 12.47
CA ILE A 189 -10.32 4.37 12.10
C ILE A 189 -9.44 4.40 13.35
N THR A 190 -8.31 3.73 13.27
CA THR A 190 -7.32 3.59 14.33
C THR A 190 -6.06 4.43 14.09
N ARG A 191 -5.92 5.03 12.90
CA ARG A 191 -4.80 5.89 12.54
C ARG A 191 -5.17 7.38 12.63
N PRO A 192 -4.57 8.15 13.55
CA PRO A 192 -4.86 9.58 13.72
C PRO A 192 -4.64 10.39 12.43
N ALA A 193 -3.62 10.06 11.64
CA ALA A 193 -3.29 10.78 10.41
C ALA A 193 -4.46 10.89 9.43
N LEU A 194 -5.29 9.85 9.29
CA LEU A 194 -6.47 9.89 8.42
C LEU A 194 -7.55 10.83 8.98
N VAL A 195 -7.77 10.80 10.30
CA VAL A 195 -8.72 11.70 10.98
C VAL A 195 -8.28 13.16 10.79
N GLU A 196 -6.99 13.44 10.99
CA GLU A 196 -6.39 14.75 10.81
C GLU A 196 -6.44 15.22 9.35
N ALA A 197 -6.27 14.33 8.38
CA ALA A 197 -6.38 14.65 6.97
C ALA A 197 -7.81 15.09 6.59
N PHE A 198 -8.84 14.42 7.14
CA PHE A 198 -10.23 14.85 6.99
C PHE A 198 -10.47 16.22 7.63
N GLN A 199 -9.92 16.46 8.83
CA GLN A 199 -10.00 17.77 9.49
C GLN A 199 -9.34 18.87 8.66
N ALA A 200 -8.18 18.60 8.05
CA ALA A 200 -7.49 19.53 7.15
C ALA A 200 -8.32 19.89 5.91
N MET A 201 -9.16 18.98 5.43
CA MET A 201 -10.14 19.22 4.37
C MET A 201 -11.44 19.88 4.86
N GLY A 202 -11.57 20.21 6.15
CA GLY A 202 -12.78 20.75 6.74
C GLY A 202 -13.93 19.74 6.87
N GLN A 203 -13.61 18.44 6.91
CA GLN A 203 -14.56 17.33 6.97
C GLN A 203 -14.46 16.55 8.29
N ASP A 204 -15.57 15.95 8.70
CA ASP A 204 -15.62 15.03 9.84
C ASP A 204 -15.69 13.59 9.32
N ILE A 205 -14.64 12.81 9.63
CA ILE A 205 -14.54 11.41 9.22
C ILE A 205 -15.65 10.53 9.85
N ASN A 206 -16.18 10.92 11.01
CA ASN A 206 -17.21 10.14 11.71
C ASN A 206 -18.61 10.31 11.09
N LYS A 207 -18.79 11.28 10.19
CA LYS A 207 -20.05 11.52 9.47
C LYS A 207 -20.12 10.80 8.13
N GLN A 208 -19.11 10.00 7.79
CA GLN A 208 -19.05 9.29 6.52
C GLN A 208 -20.01 8.10 6.53
N PRO A 209 -20.72 7.83 5.41
CA PRO A 209 -21.64 6.70 5.32
C PRO A 209 -20.89 5.37 5.40
N HIS A 210 -21.59 4.29 5.79
CA HIS A 210 -20.98 2.96 5.89
C HIS A 210 -20.26 2.52 4.61
N GLN A 211 -20.80 2.85 3.43
CA GLN A 211 -20.16 2.54 2.16
C GLN A 211 -18.81 3.25 1.97
N GLU A 212 -18.67 4.48 2.48
CA GLU A 212 -17.38 5.17 2.46
C GLU A 212 -16.44 4.61 3.53
N MET A 213 -16.94 4.20 4.69
CA MET A 213 -16.13 3.52 5.71
C MET A 213 -15.46 2.24 5.17
N ARG A 214 -16.09 1.54 4.21
CA ARG A 214 -15.50 0.40 3.48
C ARG A 214 -14.31 0.78 2.58
N ASN A 215 -14.13 2.06 2.28
CA ASN A 215 -12.92 2.62 1.67
C ASN A 215 -11.93 3.13 2.74
N LEU A 216 -12.44 3.82 3.75
CA LEU A 216 -11.61 4.55 4.71
C LEU A 216 -10.77 3.64 5.60
N VAL A 217 -11.24 2.43 5.93
CA VAL A 217 -10.39 1.45 6.62
C VAL A 217 -9.16 1.05 5.81
N CYS A 218 -9.24 1.09 4.48
CA CYS A 218 -8.09 0.91 3.58
C CYS A 218 -7.23 2.19 3.51
N ALA A 219 -7.88 3.36 3.44
CA ALA A 219 -7.23 4.67 3.36
C ALA A 219 -6.45 5.08 4.63
N GLN A 220 -6.47 4.27 5.68
CA GLN A 220 -5.55 4.42 6.82
C GLN A 220 -4.09 4.22 6.40
N CYS A 221 -3.87 3.45 5.33
CA CYS A 221 -2.56 2.98 4.89
C CYS A 221 -2.32 3.24 3.39
N HIS A 222 -3.34 3.00 2.56
CA HIS A 222 -3.27 3.02 1.09
C HIS A 222 -3.49 4.43 0.54
N VAL A 223 -2.57 5.34 0.91
CA VAL A 223 -2.61 6.77 0.61
C VAL A 223 -1.21 7.34 0.43
N GLU A 224 -1.11 8.50 -0.21
CA GLU A 224 0.09 9.34 -0.22
C GLU A 224 0.35 9.98 1.15
N TYR A 225 1.63 10.05 1.53
CA TYR A 225 2.02 10.62 2.82
C TYR A 225 3.47 11.14 2.81
N TYR A 226 3.74 12.07 3.72
CA TYR A 226 5.10 12.49 4.08
C TYR A 226 5.33 12.49 5.59
N PHE A 227 6.58 12.72 5.98
CA PHE A 227 6.97 12.87 7.39
C PHE A 227 7.27 14.33 7.72
N ASP A 228 6.36 14.94 8.47
CA ASP A 228 6.51 16.30 8.97
C ASP A 228 7.39 16.31 10.23
N LYS A 229 8.59 16.89 10.10
CA LYS A 229 9.55 17.04 11.21
C LYS A 229 9.35 18.33 12.01
N ASN A 230 8.47 19.21 11.55
CA ASN A 230 8.21 20.52 12.14
C ASN A 230 6.89 20.55 12.92
N LYS A 231 5.96 19.64 12.63
CA LYS A 231 4.67 19.54 13.35
C LYS A 231 4.86 19.31 14.85
N HIS A 232 5.79 18.43 15.23
CA HIS A 232 6.20 18.22 16.61
C HIS A 232 7.71 18.03 16.69
N GLU A 233 8.35 18.81 17.56
CA GLU A 233 9.79 18.72 17.79
C GLU A 233 10.22 17.28 18.13
N GLY A 234 11.26 16.81 17.44
CA GLY A 234 11.82 15.46 17.61
C GLY A 234 10.98 14.33 17.02
N ALA A 235 9.82 14.60 16.41
CA ALA A 235 8.98 13.58 15.79
C ALA A 235 9.05 13.63 14.26
N SER A 236 9.06 12.46 13.61
CA SER A 236 8.82 12.36 12.16
C SER A 236 7.34 12.06 11.92
N TYR A 237 6.48 13.05 12.10
CA TYR A 237 5.03 12.85 12.20
C TYR A 237 4.40 12.49 10.85
N LEU A 238 3.55 11.47 10.81
CA LEU A 238 2.87 11.06 9.57
C LEU A 238 1.77 12.08 9.19
N VAL A 239 1.82 12.61 7.98
CA VAL A 239 0.81 13.54 7.47
C VAL A 239 0.42 13.16 6.05
N PHE A 240 -0.90 13.22 5.75
CA PHE A 240 -1.41 13.08 4.39
C PHE A 240 -1.54 14.49 3.77
N PRO A 241 -1.01 14.75 2.55
CA PRO A 241 -0.97 16.10 1.97
C PRO A 241 -2.31 16.54 1.37
N TRP A 242 -3.41 16.35 2.10
CA TRP A 242 -4.78 16.56 1.59
C TRP A 242 -5.36 17.95 1.85
N HIS A 243 -4.56 18.88 2.37
CA HIS A 243 -4.98 20.25 2.74
C HIS A 243 -5.67 21.01 1.60
N ASN A 244 -5.29 20.74 0.34
CA ASN A 244 -5.84 21.38 -0.85
C ASN A 244 -6.80 20.48 -1.63
N GLY A 245 -7.09 19.27 -1.14
CA GLY A 245 -7.84 18.24 -1.87
C GLY A 245 -7.02 16.96 -2.11
N LEU A 246 -7.63 16.01 -2.83
CA LEU A 246 -7.06 14.67 -3.06
C LEU A 246 -6.33 14.52 -4.40
N SER A 247 -6.26 15.57 -5.23
CA SER A 247 -5.58 15.44 -6.53
C SER A 247 -4.06 15.48 -6.38
N MET A 248 -3.36 14.89 -7.36
CA MET A 248 -1.90 14.96 -7.44
C MET A 248 -1.40 16.41 -7.49
N GLU A 249 -2.10 17.28 -8.23
CA GLU A 249 -1.78 18.70 -8.30
C GLU A 249 -2.05 19.45 -6.98
N ASP A 250 -3.04 19.04 -6.20
CA ASP A 250 -3.33 19.69 -4.92
C ASP A 250 -2.28 19.34 -3.86
N ALA A 251 -1.82 18.08 -3.83
CA ALA A 251 -0.67 17.66 -3.05
C ALA A 251 0.62 18.38 -3.51
N GLU A 252 0.85 18.52 -4.82
CA GLU A 252 1.99 19.29 -5.37
C GLU A 252 1.97 20.74 -4.87
N LYS A 253 0.83 21.44 -5.03
CA LYS A 253 0.66 22.82 -4.55
C LYS A 253 0.90 22.93 -3.05
N TYR A 254 0.43 21.95 -2.28
CA TYR A 254 0.65 21.93 -0.84
C TYR A 254 2.14 21.83 -0.51
N TYR A 255 2.85 20.85 -1.08
CA TYR A 255 4.27 20.67 -0.87
C TYR A 255 5.10 21.89 -1.30
N ASP A 256 4.76 22.49 -2.43
CA ASP A 256 5.44 23.69 -2.92
C ASP A 256 5.19 24.90 -2.01
N ALA A 257 3.97 25.06 -1.49
CA ALA A 257 3.63 26.16 -0.58
C ALA A 257 4.42 26.11 0.75
N ILE A 258 4.71 24.90 1.24
CA ILE A 258 5.52 24.71 2.46
C ILE A 258 7.01 24.54 2.18
N GLY A 259 7.43 24.60 0.90
CA GLY A 259 8.82 24.40 0.49
C GLY A 259 9.37 23.01 0.78
N PHE A 260 8.50 21.99 0.85
CA PHE A 260 8.86 20.63 1.24
C PHE A 260 9.59 19.86 0.14
N TYR A 261 10.52 19.01 0.55
CA TYR A 261 11.14 18.00 -0.28
C TYR A 261 11.55 16.80 0.60
N ASP A 262 11.44 15.60 0.04
CA ASP A 262 11.83 14.37 0.72
C ASP A 262 13.36 14.18 0.70
N TRP A 263 14.00 14.49 -0.42
CA TRP A 263 15.45 14.45 -0.57
C TRP A 263 15.95 15.40 -1.66
N ILE A 264 17.27 15.62 -1.67
CA ILE A 264 17.95 16.31 -2.77
C ILE A 264 18.61 15.24 -3.64
N HIS A 265 18.24 15.20 -4.92
CA HIS A 265 18.76 14.21 -5.85
C HIS A 265 20.26 14.45 -6.11
N PRO A 266 21.16 13.46 -5.93
CA PRO A 266 22.60 13.70 -5.93
C PRO A 266 23.17 14.04 -7.31
N LEU A 267 22.54 13.57 -8.39
CA LEU A 267 22.98 13.85 -9.76
C LEU A 267 22.55 15.26 -10.20
N SER A 268 21.25 15.52 -10.24
CA SER A 268 20.67 16.79 -10.69
C SER A 268 20.67 17.92 -9.67
N LYS A 269 20.82 17.63 -8.37
CA LYS A 269 20.60 18.56 -7.25
C LYS A 269 19.16 19.07 -7.09
N ALA A 270 18.20 18.48 -7.82
CA ALA A 270 16.79 18.83 -7.68
C ALA A 270 16.26 18.44 -6.28
N LYS A 271 15.42 19.29 -5.70
CA LYS A 271 14.66 19.00 -4.48
C LYS A 271 13.46 18.15 -4.85
N MET A 272 13.44 16.87 -4.49
CA MET A 272 12.47 15.91 -5.00
C MET A 272 11.32 15.64 -4.03
N LEU A 273 10.20 15.18 -4.59
CA LEU A 273 9.09 14.58 -3.85
C LEU A 273 9.05 13.07 -4.13
N LYS A 274 8.69 12.29 -3.12
CA LYS A 274 8.36 10.86 -3.27
C LYS A 274 6.85 10.72 -3.18
N ALA A 275 6.25 9.96 -4.10
CA ALA A 275 4.86 9.51 -3.97
C ALA A 275 4.83 8.07 -3.40
N GLN A 276 3.95 7.79 -2.45
CA GLN A 276 3.79 6.50 -1.79
C GLN A 276 2.35 6.05 -1.97
N HIS A 277 2.13 5.00 -2.76
CA HIS A 277 0.86 4.30 -2.92
C HIS A 277 -0.42 5.17 -2.73
N PRO A 278 -0.64 6.20 -3.59
CA PRO A 278 -1.84 7.05 -3.57
C PRO A 278 -3.09 6.30 -4.09
N ASP A 279 -3.36 5.12 -3.53
CA ASP A 279 -4.38 4.21 -4.01
C ASP A 279 -5.77 4.81 -3.81
N TYR A 280 -6.07 5.35 -2.62
CA TYR A 280 -7.36 5.96 -2.32
C TYR A 280 -7.57 7.22 -3.17
N GLU A 281 -6.59 8.12 -3.23
CA GLU A 281 -6.65 9.36 -4.00
C GLU A 281 -6.94 9.07 -5.48
N ILE A 282 -6.18 8.17 -6.10
CA ILE A 282 -6.39 7.78 -7.49
C ILE A 282 -7.74 7.08 -7.66
N TYR A 283 -8.09 6.15 -6.77
CA TYR A 283 -9.38 5.46 -6.80
C TYR A 283 -10.55 6.45 -6.76
N LYS A 284 -10.49 7.53 -5.96
CA LYS A 284 -11.58 8.52 -5.89
C LYS A 284 -11.84 9.24 -7.21
N THR A 285 -10.90 9.26 -8.14
CA THR A 285 -11.10 9.80 -9.50
C THR A 285 -11.80 8.84 -10.47
N SER A 286 -11.90 7.55 -10.09
CA SER A 286 -12.38 6.46 -10.94
C SER A 286 -13.88 6.48 -11.23
N VAL A 287 -14.28 5.76 -12.28
CA VAL A 287 -15.69 5.47 -12.54
C VAL A 287 -16.29 4.59 -11.43
N HIS A 288 -15.54 3.64 -10.87
CA HIS A 288 -16.02 2.77 -9.79
C HIS A 288 -16.40 3.58 -8.54
N ALA A 289 -15.52 4.48 -8.08
CA ALA A 289 -15.80 5.39 -6.97
C ALA A 289 -17.00 6.30 -7.27
N LYS A 290 -17.06 6.88 -8.48
CA LYS A 290 -18.21 7.71 -8.92
C LYS A 290 -19.54 6.96 -8.94
N ARG A 291 -19.52 5.62 -9.03
CA ARG A 291 -20.71 4.75 -8.95
C ARG A 291 -20.92 4.12 -7.57
N GLY A 292 -20.13 4.52 -6.57
CA GLY A 292 -20.29 4.07 -5.18
C GLY A 292 -19.70 2.67 -4.89
N VAL A 293 -18.90 2.10 -5.80
CA VAL A 293 -18.22 0.81 -5.59
C VAL A 293 -17.01 1.02 -4.70
N SER A 294 -16.98 0.39 -3.52
CA SER A 294 -15.92 0.51 -2.52
C SER A 294 -14.74 -0.43 -2.77
N CYS A 295 -13.59 -0.16 -2.14
CA CYS A 295 -12.42 -1.05 -2.11
C CYS A 295 -12.83 -2.48 -1.71
N ALA A 296 -13.66 -2.59 -0.68
CA ALA A 296 -14.13 -3.87 -0.16
C ALA A 296 -15.09 -4.60 -1.11
N ASP A 297 -15.75 -3.93 -2.06
CA ASP A 297 -16.59 -4.64 -3.04
C ASP A 297 -15.76 -5.51 -4.00
N CYS A 298 -14.54 -5.08 -4.33
CA CYS A 298 -13.63 -5.81 -5.19
C CYS A 298 -12.63 -6.69 -4.42
N HIS A 299 -12.03 -6.16 -3.35
CA HIS A 299 -10.92 -6.83 -2.65
C HIS A 299 -11.35 -7.66 -1.45
N MET A 300 -12.57 -7.44 -0.96
CA MET A 300 -13.15 -8.17 0.17
C MET A 300 -14.60 -8.57 -0.13
N PRO A 301 -14.85 -9.27 -1.25
CA PRO A 301 -16.21 -9.52 -1.69
C PRO A 301 -16.94 -10.42 -0.69
N TYR A 302 -18.27 -10.32 -0.66
CA TYR A 302 -19.06 -11.24 0.16
C TYR A 302 -18.96 -12.67 -0.37
N LYS A 303 -18.81 -13.63 0.55
CA LYS A 303 -18.86 -15.07 0.29
C LYS A 303 -19.98 -15.72 1.08
N SER A 304 -20.52 -16.79 0.52
CA SER A 304 -21.51 -17.65 1.18
C SER A 304 -20.92 -19.04 1.34
N GLU A 305 -20.89 -19.54 2.57
CA GLU A 305 -20.47 -20.92 2.88
C GLU A 305 -21.52 -21.55 3.81
N GLY A 306 -22.13 -22.64 3.36
CA GLY A 306 -23.31 -23.21 4.04
C GLY A 306 -24.45 -22.20 4.11
N GLY A 307 -25.02 -22.01 5.30
CA GLY A 307 -26.07 -21.01 5.58
C GLY A 307 -25.59 -19.58 5.86
N GLN A 308 -24.28 -19.32 5.89
CA GLN A 308 -23.73 -18.06 6.39
C GLN A 308 -23.09 -17.22 5.29
N LYS A 309 -23.48 -15.94 5.24
CA LYS A 309 -22.81 -14.91 4.43
C LYS A 309 -21.79 -14.18 5.30
N PHE A 310 -20.57 -14.01 4.78
CA PHE A 310 -19.49 -13.27 5.45
C PHE A 310 -18.64 -12.52 4.43
N THR A 311 -17.84 -11.57 4.89
CA THR A 311 -16.89 -10.82 4.05
C THR A 311 -15.61 -11.64 3.91
N ASP A 312 -15.17 -11.90 2.68
CA ASP A 312 -13.88 -12.53 2.43
C ASP A 312 -12.75 -11.58 2.84
N HIS A 313 -11.90 -12.00 3.78
CA HIS A 313 -10.72 -11.23 4.18
C HIS A 313 -9.45 -11.71 3.48
N HIS A 314 -9.55 -12.53 2.43
CA HIS A 314 -8.43 -12.78 1.53
C HIS A 314 -8.19 -11.55 0.63
N ILE A 315 -7.62 -10.49 1.21
CA ILE A 315 -7.31 -9.25 0.51
C ILE A 315 -6.14 -9.52 -0.46
N GLY A 316 -6.44 -9.47 -1.75
CA GLY A 316 -5.48 -9.75 -2.82
C GLY A 316 -5.98 -9.25 -4.16
N SER A 317 -5.49 -9.85 -5.25
CA SER A 317 -5.94 -9.51 -6.60
C SER A 317 -7.40 -9.96 -6.82
N PRO A 318 -8.34 -9.06 -7.14
CA PRO A 318 -9.73 -9.42 -7.45
C PRO A 318 -9.85 -10.39 -8.63
N LEU A 319 -8.82 -10.46 -9.48
CA LEU A 319 -8.74 -11.40 -10.61
C LEU A 319 -8.64 -12.87 -10.19
N THR A 320 -8.31 -13.15 -8.93
CA THR A 320 -8.33 -14.51 -8.36
C THR A 320 -9.74 -14.98 -7.96
N ASN A 321 -10.72 -14.07 -7.96
CA ASN A 321 -12.09 -14.32 -7.50
C ASN A 321 -13.08 -13.43 -8.26
N ILE A 322 -13.07 -13.53 -9.59
CA ILE A 322 -13.83 -12.65 -10.49
C ILE A 322 -15.34 -12.81 -10.29
N GLU A 323 -15.79 -14.01 -9.95
CA GLU A 323 -17.21 -14.30 -9.74
C GLU A 323 -17.79 -13.47 -8.60
N ASN A 324 -17.07 -13.34 -7.49
CA ASN A 324 -17.55 -12.57 -6.34
C ASN A 324 -17.16 -11.08 -6.42
N SER A 325 -16.11 -10.74 -7.16
CA SER A 325 -15.58 -9.37 -7.23
C SER A 325 -16.16 -8.54 -8.39
N CYS A 326 -16.41 -9.17 -9.54
CA CYS A 326 -16.81 -8.49 -10.77
C CYS A 326 -18.25 -8.85 -11.19
N PHE A 327 -18.63 -10.13 -11.14
CA PHE A 327 -19.94 -10.59 -11.64
C PHE A 327 -21.13 -10.18 -10.79
N VAL A 328 -20.92 -9.51 -9.65
CA VAL A 328 -22.01 -8.83 -8.96
C VAL A 328 -22.61 -7.74 -9.87
N CYS A 329 -21.79 -7.08 -10.69
CA CYS A 329 -22.18 -5.96 -11.55
C CYS A 329 -22.00 -6.24 -13.05
N HIS A 330 -21.04 -7.09 -13.41
CA HIS A 330 -20.65 -7.40 -14.80
C HIS A 330 -21.28 -8.71 -15.29
N ARG A 331 -21.50 -8.80 -16.60
CA ARG A 331 -22.15 -9.96 -17.27
C ARG A 331 -21.31 -10.52 -18.44
N GLU A 332 -20.16 -9.92 -18.68
CA GLU A 332 -19.16 -10.30 -19.67
C GLU A 332 -18.47 -11.63 -19.29
N LYS A 333 -17.77 -12.26 -20.24
CA LYS A 333 -17.01 -13.48 -19.94
C LYS A 333 -15.79 -13.15 -19.08
N VAL A 334 -15.38 -14.10 -18.25
CA VAL A 334 -14.19 -13.99 -17.39
C VAL A 334 -12.96 -13.54 -18.18
N ASN A 335 -12.68 -14.21 -19.30
CA ASN A 335 -11.50 -13.92 -20.12
C ASN A 335 -11.53 -12.51 -20.72
N ASP A 336 -12.71 -12.00 -21.08
CA ASP A 336 -12.86 -10.66 -21.65
C ASP A 336 -12.57 -9.60 -20.58
N LEU A 337 -13.12 -9.76 -19.36
CA LEU A 337 -12.82 -8.86 -18.23
C LEU A 337 -11.33 -8.89 -17.85
N MET A 338 -10.71 -10.08 -17.81
CA MET A 338 -9.28 -10.19 -17.51
C MET A 338 -8.42 -9.53 -18.59
N ALA A 339 -8.75 -9.73 -19.87
CA ALA A 339 -8.05 -9.11 -20.98
C ALA A 339 -8.13 -7.58 -20.90
N ASP A 340 -9.30 -7.04 -20.56
CA ASP A 340 -9.55 -5.62 -20.33
C ASP A 340 -8.65 -5.03 -19.22
N VAL A 341 -8.45 -5.76 -18.12
CA VAL A 341 -7.56 -5.33 -17.03
C VAL A 341 -6.10 -5.33 -17.50
N TYR A 342 -5.66 -6.39 -18.18
CA TYR A 342 -4.29 -6.48 -18.68
C TYR A 342 -3.99 -5.48 -19.79
N GLU A 343 -4.96 -5.14 -20.64
CA GLU A 343 -4.83 -4.11 -21.66
C GLU A 343 -4.58 -2.73 -21.01
N ARG A 344 -5.34 -2.39 -19.97
CA ARG A 344 -5.17 -1.12 -19.24
C ARG A 344 -3.81 -1.06 -18.53
N GLN A 345 -3.40 -2.16 -17.89
CA GLN A 345 -2.07 -2.30 -17.29
C GLN A 345 -0.97 -2.08 -18.32
N LYS A 346 -1.07 -2.72 -19.50
CA LYS A 346 -0.13 -2.56 -20.60
C LYS A 346 -0.01 -1.11 -21.06
N LYS A 347 -1.13 -0.47 -21.38
CA LYS A 347 -1.16 0.91 -21.91
C LYS A 347 -0.54 1.91 -20.93
N VAL A 348 -0.90 1.81 -19.64
CA VAL A 348 -0.32 2.67 -18.61
C VAL A 348 1.17 2.36 -18.41
N LYS A 349 1.57 1.09 -18.50
CA LYS A 349 2.98 0.69 -18.39
C LYS A 349 3.83 1.33 -19.49
N GLU A 350 3.36 1.32 -20.73
CA GLU A 350 4.06 1.93 -21.87
C GLU A 350 4.34 3.43 -21.61
N GLY A 351 3.33 4.19 -21.19
CA GLY A 351 3.49 5.62 -20.90
C GLY A 351 4.39 5.90 -19.70
N THR A 352 4.22 5.15 -18.61
CA THR A 352 5.02 5.33 -17.39
C THR A 352 6.49 4.96 -17.59
N SER A 353 6.78 3.92 -18.38
CA SER A 353 8.16 3.55 -18.74
C SER A 353 8.83 4.62 -19.60
N GLN A 354 8.11 5.22 -20.57
CA GLN A 354 8.65 6.32 -21.36
C GLN A 354 8.98 7.53 -20.48
N LEU A 355 8.05 7.91 -19.60
CA LEU A 355 8.26 9.04 -18.68
C LEU A 355 9.44 8.78 -17.74
N ALA A 356 9.53 7.58 -17.14
CA ALA A 356 10.66 7.19 -16.29
C ALA A 356 11.99 7.39 -17.01
N ARG A 357 12.08 6.90 -18.25
CA ARG A 357 13.31 7.00 -19.05
C ARG A 357 13.69 8.46 -19.32
N GLN A 358 12.73 9.32 -19.65
CA GLN A 358 13.01 10.74 -19.90
C GLN A 358 13.47 11.47 -18.63
N VAL A 359 12.86 11.18 -17.48
CA VAL A 359 13.27 11.77 -16.19
C VAL A 359 14.67 11.29 -15.79
N ALA A 360 14.97 10.00 -15.96
CA ALA A 360 16.29 9.44 -15.68
C ALA A 360 17.39 10.13 -16.51
N ILE A 361 17.13 10.31 -17.81
CA ILE A 361 18.06 11.01 -18.70
C ILE A 361 18.21 12.47 -18.28
N ALA A 362 17.13 13.16 -17.93
CA ALA A 362 17.19 14.55 -17.46
C ALA A 362 18.07 14.69 -16.20
N HIS A 363 18.05 13.71 -15.29
CA HIS A 363 18.95 13.70 -14.13
C HIS A 363 20.43 13.55 -14.50
N ILE A 364 20.75 12.74 -15.50
CA ILE A 364 22.13 12.53 -16.00
C ILE A 364 22.61 13.77 -16.76
N GLU A 365 21.77 14.33 -17.63
CA GLU A 365 22.06 15.59 -18.34
C GLU A 365 22.27 16.76 -17.36
N ALA A 366 21.47 16.84 -16.30
CA ALA A 366 21.64 17.83 -15.24
C ALA A 366 22.97 17.66 -14.49
N LYS A 367 23.37 16.41 -14.18
CA LYS A 367 24.71 16.13 -13.62
C LYS A 367 25.80 16.66 -14.55
N LYS A 368 25.70 16.41 -15.85
CA LYS A 368 26.68 16.89 -16.82
C LYS A 368 26.74 18.41 -16.89
N ALA A 369 25.59 19.08 -16.85
CA ALA A 369 25.52 20.54 -16.81
C ALA A 369 26.26 21.09 -15.57
N TRP A 370 26.08 20.48 -14.40
CA TRP A 370 26.81 20.86 -13.19
C TRP A 370 28.32 20.66 -13.29
N GLU A 371 28.76 19.53 -13.86
CA GLU A 371 30.19 19.26 -14.08
C GLU A 371 30.86 20.27 -15.02
N LEU A 372 30.10 20.85 -15.95
CA LEU A 372 30.55 21.88 -16.88
C LEU A 372 30.41 23.31 -16.33
N GLY A 373 29.98 23.47 -15.08
CA GLY A 373 29.90 24.77 -14.42
C GLY A 373 28.59 25.54 -14.66
N ALA A 374 27.48 24.86 -14.91
CA ALA A 374 26.16 25.49 -14.91
C ALA A 374 25.91 26.24 -13.59
N THR A 375 25.23 27.39 -13.65
CA THR A 375 24.88 28.17 -12.47
C THR A 375 23.51 27.78 -11.91
N GLU A 376 23.27 28.08 -10.63
CA GLU A 376 21.94 27.87 -10.01
C GLU A 376 20.84 28.59 -10.79
N GLN A 377 21.10 29.81 -11.28
CA GLN A 377 20.15 30.58 -12.07
C GLN A 377 19.79 29.88 -13.39
N GLN A 378 20.78 29.27 -14.08
CA GLN A 378 20.55 28.51 -15.31
C GLN A 378 19.73 27.24 -15.03
N MET A 379 19.93 26.62 -13.87
CA MET A 379 19.34 25.33 -13.52
C MET A 379 17.98 25.45 -12.83
N THR A 380 17.63 26.59 -12.23
CA THR A 380 16.42 26.74 -11.37
C THR A 380 15.15 26.20 -12.01
N LYS A 381 14.80 26.65 -13.23
CA LYS A 381 13.59 26.16 -13.94
C LYS A 381 13.71 24.69 -14.33
N ILE A 382 14.91 24.26 -14.76
CA ILE A 382 15.16 22.86 -15.15
C ILE A 382 14.92 21.91 -13.97
N LEU A 383 15.41 22.26 -12.78
CA LEU A 383 15.23 21.45 -11.59
C LEU A 383 13.76 21.39 -11.15
N ASP A 384 13.02 22.50 -11.29
CA ASP A 384 11.58 22.53 -11.06
C ASP A 384 10.82 21.64 -12.05
N ASP A 385 11.15 21.70 -13.34
CA ASP A 385 10.57 20.83 -14.36
C ASP A 385 10.90 19.34 -14.08
N ILE A 386 12.13 19.01 -13.66
CA ILE A 386 12.53 17.66 -13.25
C ILE A 386 11.70 17.18 -12.04
N ARG A 387 11.58 18.02 -11.00
CA ARG A 387 10.78 17.72 -9.80
C ARG A 387 9.33 17.42 -10.19
N LYS A 388 8.72 18.26 -11.02
CA LYS A 388 7.33 18.12 -11.50
C LYS A 388 7.12 16.90 -12.37
N ALA A 389 8.07 16.61 -13.27
CA ALA A 389 8.02 15.42 -14.12
C ALA A 389 8.10 14.14 -13.28
N GLN A 390 9.02 14.09 -12.32
CA GLN A 390 9.17 12.92 -11.45
C GLN A 390 8.00 12.76 -10.48
N TRP A 391 7.48 13.84 -9.90
CA TRP A 391 6.30 13.77 -9.03
C TRP A 391 5.11 13.12 -9.76
N ARG A 392 4.84 13.55 -10.99
CA ARG A 392 3.78 12.96 -11.85
C ARG A 392 4.05 11.50 -12.18
N TRP A 393 5.29 11.17 -12.52
CA TRP A 393 5.69 9.79 -12.77
C TRP A 393 5.45 8.92 -11.53
N ASP A 394 5.96 9.35 -10.38
CA ASP A 394 5.94 8.56 -9.15
C ASP A 394 4.49 8.37 -8.69
N TYR A 395 3.67 9.43 -8.72
CA TYR A 395 2.25 9.36 -8.39
C TYR A 395 1.49 8.39 -9.30
N SER A 396 1.89 8.25 -10.57
CA SER A 396 1.27 7.34 -11.53
C SER A 396 1.61 5.86 -11.31
N VAL A 397 2.75 5.55 -10.69
CA VAL A 397 3.26 4.17 -10.53
C VAL A 397 3.30 3.68 -9.09
N ALA A 398 3.29 4.59 -8.11
CA ALA A 398 3.36 4.24 -6.70
C ALA A 398 2.12 3.47 -6.24
N SER A 399 0.95 3.75 -6.84
CA SER A 399 -0.24 2.90 -6.73
C SER A 399 -0.20 1.81 -7.81
N HIS A 400 0.02 0.56 -7.40
CA HIS A 400 0.11 -0.56 -8.35
C HIS A 400 -1.25 -0.88 -9.00
N GLY A 401 -2.36 -0.58 -8.32
CA GLY A 401 -3.72 -0.73 -8.84
C GLY A 401 -4.18 0.42 -9.72
N ALA A 402 -3.43 1.53 -9.82
CA ALA A 402 -3.84 2.77 -10.49
C ALA A 402 -4.30 2.57 -11.93
N SER A 403 -3.59 1.71 -12.67
CA SER A 403 -3.91 1.39 -14.06
C SER A 403 -5.28 0.75 -14.26
N PHE A 404 -5.84 0.11 -13.22
CA PHE A 404 -7.22 -0.39 -13.24
C PHE A 404 -8.18 0.59 -12.56
N HIS A 405 -7.80 1.15 -11.41
CA HIS A 405 -8.65 2.06 -10.66
C HIS A 405 -9.03 3.27 -11.51
N SER A 406 -8.05 4.01 -12.05
CA SER A 406 -8.33 5.22 -12.83
C SER A 406 -7.38 5.39 -14.03
N PRO A 407 -7.46 4.50 -15.04
CA PRO A 407 -6.53 4.50 -16.18
C PRO A 407 -6.44 5.83 -16.93
N ILE A 408 -7.58 6.52 -17.10
CA ILE A 408 -7.63 7.79 -17.83
C ILE A 408 -6.90 8.89 -17.05
N GLU A 409 -7.12 8.97 -15.73
CA GLU A 409 -6.45 9.97 -14.90
C GLU A 409 -4.95 9.71 -14.82
N VAL A 410 -4.55 8.46 -14.63
CA VAL A 410 -3.14 8.07 -14.64
C VAL A 410 -2.49 8.45 -15.96
N GLN A 411 -3.13 8.17 -17.09
CA GLN A 411 -2.60 8.53 -18.40
C GLN A 411 -2.50 10.07 -18.58
N ARG A 412 -3.45 10.85 -18.06
CA ARG A 412 -3.39 12.33 -18.05
C ARG A 412 -2.16 12.81 -17.27
N ILE A 413 -1.94 12.25 -16.08
CA ILE A 413 -0.78 12.58 -15.23
C ILE A 413 0.53 12.25 -15.96
N VAL A 414 0.63 11.06 -16.56
CA VAL A 414 1.80 10.64 -17.36
C VAL A 414 2.05 11.60 -18.52
N THR A 415 1.01 11.97 -19.28
CA THR A 415 1.15 12.91 -20.40
C THR A 415 1.59 14.29 -19.93
N SER A 416 1.08 14.78 -18.80
CA SER A 416 1.56 16.03 -18.19
C SER A 416 3.02 15.92 -17.77
N GLY A 417 3.42 14.80 -17.16
CA GLY A 417 4.81 14.54 -16.74
C GLY A 417 5.78 14.53 -17.92
N LEU A 418 5.38 13.94 -19.06
CA LEU A 418 6.17 13.96 -20.29
C LEU A 418 6.39 15.38 -20.82
N GLY A 419 5.39 16.26 -20.67
CA GLY A 419 5.52 17.68 -20.98
C GLY A 419 6.64 18.34 -20.17
N TYR A 420 6.65 18.17 -18.85
CA TYR A 420 7.70 18.71 -17.98
C TYR A 420 9.07 18.08 -18.24
N ALA A 421 9.14 16.75 -18.44
CA ALA A 421 10.40 16.08 -18.77
C ALA A 421 10.99 16.63 -20.08
N ARG A 422 10.16 16.91 -21.08
CA ARG A 422 10.58 17.55 -22.33
C ARG A 422 11.12 18.96 -22.08
N GLU A 423 10.42 19.81 -21.34
CA GLU A 423 10.88 21.17 -21.04
C GLU A 423 12.21 21.17 -20.27
N ALA A 424 12.38 20.26 -19.31
CA ALA A 424 13.64 20.06 -18.60
C ALA A 424 14.78 19.71 -19.55
N ARG A 425 14.61 18.70 -20.40
CA ARG A 425 15.64 18.25 -21.35
C ARG A 425 15.97 19.29 -22.41
N LEU A 426 14.98 20.04 -22.90
CA LEU A 426 15.21 21.18 -23.80
C LEU A 426 16.00 22.29 -23.12
N GLY A 427 15.70 22.60 -21.86
CA GLY A 427 16.47 23.54 -21.03
C GLY A 427 17.91 23.07 -20.86
N LEU A 428 18.10 21.79 -20.51
CA LEU A 428 19.42 21.17 -20.35
C LEU A 428 20.24 21.22 -21.62
N SER A 429 19.67 20.86 -22.77
CA SER A 429 20.34 20.94 -24.06
C SER A 429 20.85 22.37 -24.36
N ARG A 430 20.03 23.40 -24.06
CA ARG A 430 20.44 24.81 -24.23
C ARG A 430 21.56 25.23 -23.26
N VAL A 431 21.51 24.77 -22.01
CA VAL A 431 22.55 25.06 -21.01
C VAL A 431 23.85 24.37 -21.41
N LEU A 432 23.81 23.08 -21.74
CA LEU A 432 24.96 22.31 -22.20
C LEU A 432 25.61 22.97 -23.43
N SER A 433 24.80 23.37 -24.41
CA SER A 433 25.29 24.04 -25.62
C SER A 433 25.99 25.37 -25.31
N LYS A 434 25.43 26.19 -24.40
CA LYS A 434 26.07 27.44 -23.93
C LYS A 434 27.38 27.21 -23.19
N LEU A 435 27.52 26.05 -22.54
CA LEU A 435 28.74 25.61 -21.88
C LEU A 435 29.72 24.90 -22.84
N GLY A 436 29.47 24.95 -24.16
CA GLY A 436 30.34 24.38 -25.18
C GLY A 436 30.18 22.87 -25.42
N TYR A 437 29.12 22.25 -24.89
CA TYR A 437 28.84 20.82 -25.05
C TYR A 437 27.67 20.60 -26.03
N ASN A 438 27.98 20.20 -27.26
CA ASN A 438 27.03 20.04 -28.37
C ASN A 438 26.90 18.59 -28.86
N GLN A 439 27.17 17.63 -27.99
CA GLN A 439 27.04 16.20 -28.28
C GLN A 439 26.07 15.56 -27.28
N ASP A 440 25.70 14.30 -27.52
CA ASP A 440 24.83 13.56 -26.61
C ASP A 440 25.57 13.26 -25.30
N VAL A 441 24.87 13.38 -24.17
CA VAL A 441 25.41 13.00 -22.86
C VAL A 441 25.44 11.47 -22.77
N GLU A 442 26.61 10.93 -22.43
CA GLU A 442 26.79 9.48 -22.26
C GLU A 442 25.86 8.93 -21.17
N LEU A 443 25.14 7.86 -21.51
CA LEU A 443 24.19 7.21 -20.62
C LEU A 443 24.75 5.86 -20.16
N PRO A 444 24.64 5.51 -18.87
CA PRO A 444 24.96 4.16 -18.41
C PRO A 444 23.96 3.14 -18.99
N GLU A 445 24.32 1.86 -18.95
CA GLU A 445 23.35 0.81 -19.25
C GLU A 445 22.25 0.80 -18.18
N PHE A 446 20.99 0.73 -18.62
CA PHE A 446 19.84 0.73 -17.72
C PHE A 446 19.52 -0.69 -17.23
N LYS A 447 20.45 -1.22 -16.43
CA LYS A 447 20.29 -2.43 -15.62
C LYS A 447 20.39 -2.06 -14.15
N LYS A 448 19.67 -2.76 -13.28
CA LYS A 448 19.58 -2.42 -11.86
C LYS A 448 20.96 -2.32 -11.20
N ASP A 449 21.78 -3.35 -11.34
CA ASP A 449 23.12 -3.44 -10.73
C ASP A 449 24.08 -2.37 -11.27
N VAL A 450 24.06 -2.12 -12.58
CA VAL A 450 24.84 -1.06 -13.23
C VAL A 450 24.44 0.31 -12.70
N LEU A 451 23.13 0.58 -12.61
CA LEU A 451 22.63 1.87 -12.12
C LEU A 451 22.87 2.06 -10.63
N GLN A 452 22.74 1.00 -9.81
CA GLN A 452 23.05 1.07 -8.37
C GLN A 452 24.52 1.39 -8.15
N ALA A 453 25.42 0.78 -8.91
CA ALA A 453 26.85 1.12 -8.90
C ALA A 453 27.11 2.55 -9.40
N TYR A 454 26.43 2.97 -10.48
CA TYR A 454 26.56 4.31 -11.05
C TYR A 454 26.23 5.43 -10.06
N ILE A 455 25.22 5.22 -9.19
CA ILE A 455 24.85 6.17 -8.14
C ILE A 455 25.63 5.98 -6.83
N GLY A 456 26.62 5.07 -6.81
CA GLY A 456 27.54 4.87 -5.70
C GLY A 456 27.05 3.97 -4.56
N LEU A 457 26.07 3.10 -4.80
CA LEU A 457 25.60 2.14 -3.78
C LEU A 457 26.51 0.89 -3.72
N ASP A 458 27.00 0.57 -2.52
CA ASP A 458 27.65 -0.71 -2.24
C ASP A 458 26.60 -1.76 -1.84
N MET A 459 25.97 -2.36 -2.85
CA MET A 459 24.91 -3.34 -2.65
C MET A 459 25.39 -4.64 -1.99
N LYS A 460 26.67 -4.97 -2.09
CA LYS A 460 27.23 -6.14 -1.39
C LYS A 460 27.26 -5.88 0.11
N LYS A 461 27.75 -4.71 0.51
CA LYS A 461 27.75 -4.28 1.91
C LYS A 461 26.34 -4.15 2.47
N GLU A 462 25.43 -3.47 1.77
CA GLU A 462 24.05 -3.27 2.23
C GLU A 462 23.33 -4.60 2.50
N ARG A 463 23.49 -5.59 1.60
CA ARG A 463 22.91 -6.92 1.76
C ARG A 463 23.55 -7.71 2.91
N ALA A 464 24.88 -7.68 3.03
CA ALA A 464 25.60 -8.37 4.10
C ALA A 464 25.22 -7.82 5.49
N GLU A 465 25.14 -6.50 5.63
CA GLU A 465 24.71 -5.86 6.87
C GLU A 465 23.27 -6.22 7.21
N LYS A 466 22.38 -6.25 6.21
CA LYS A 466 20.98 -6.64 6.40
C LYS A 466 20.83 -8.09 6.84
N GLU A 467 21.56 -8.99 6.22
CA GLU A 467 21.58 -10.41 6.58
C GLU A 467 22.03 -10.59 8.04
N GLU A 468 23.06 -9.86 8.47
CA GLU A 468 23.52 -9.87 9.85
C GLU A 468 22.45 -9.36 10.82
N PHE A 469 21.76 -8.25 10.49
CA PHE A 469 20.64 -7.75 11.29
C PHE A 469 19.52 -8.79 11.45
N MET A 470 19.16 -9.48 10.36
CA MET A 470 18.13 -10.52 10.37
C MET A 470 18.53 -11.74 11.21
N LYS A 471 19.83 -12.06 11.30
CA LYS A 471 20.34 -13.18 12.10
C LYS A 471 20.55 -12.83 13.58
N THR A 472 20.71 -11.55 13.92
CA THR A 472 21.10 -11.11 15.27
C THR A 472 19.98 -10.42 16.04
N LEU A 473 19.55 -9.25 15.60
CA LEU A 473 18.63 -8.39 16.35
C LEU A 473 17.17 -8.86 16.22
N VAL A 474 16.74 -9.29 15.04
CA VAL A 474 15.36 -9.74 14.81
C VAL A 474 14.95 -10.93 15.69
N PRO A 475 15.77 -12.00 15.86
CA PRO A 475 15.44 -13.09 16.78
C PRO A 475 15.29 -12.63 18.24
N GLN A 476 16.08 -11.64 18.67
CA GLN A 476 15.96 -11.07 20.01
C GLN A 476 14.64 -10.31 20.18
N TRP A 477 14.25 -9.52 19.18
CA TRP A 477 12.94 -8.86 19.16
C TRP A 477 11.79 -9.86 19.26
N LEU A 478 11.82 -10.92 18.45
CA LEU A 478 10.80 -11.97 18.46
C LEU A 478 10.73 -12.72 19.79
N LYS A 479 11.88 -12.99 20.42
CA LYS A 479 11.93 -13.62 21.75
C LYS A 479 11.27 -12.72 22.81
N LYS A 480 11.66 -11.45 22.89
CA LYS A 480 11.06 -10.46 23.82
C LYS A 480 9.55 -10.35 23.61
N ALA A 481 9.12 -10.29 22.34
CA ALA A 481 7.70 -10.19 22.00
C ALA A 481 6.89 -11.41 22.44
N LYS A 482 7.41 -12.61 22.20
CA LYS A 482 6.77 -13.87 22.62
C LYS A 482 6.61 -13.93 24.14
N GLU A 483 7.65 -13.52 24.89
CA GLU A 483 7.60 -13.46 26.36
C GLU A 483 6.60 -12.41 26.87
N ARG A 484 6.44 -11.28 26.17
CA ARG A 484 5.42 -10.27 26.47
C ARG A 484 4.02 -10.81 26.22
N GLU A 485 3.75 -11.33 25.01
CA GLU A 485 2.42 -11.77 24.60
C GLU A 485 1.92 -12.98 25.39
N ALA A 486 2.81 -13.86 25.84
CA ALA A 486 2.46 -14.98 26.71
C ALA A 486 1.88 -14.53 28.07
N LYS A 487 2.14 -13.30 28.50
CA LYS A 487 1.62 -12.72 29.75
C LYS A 487 0.24 -12.08 29.59
N ILE A 488 -0.26 -11.91 28.36
CA ILE A 488 -1.57 -11.30 28.09
C ILE A 488 -2.63 -12.41 28.14
N PRO A 489 -3.48 -12.47 29.18
CA PRO A 489 -4.42 -13.57 29.37
C PRO A 489 -5.52 -13.54 28.32
N ILE A 490 -6.01 -14.73 27.94
CA ILE A 490 -7.21 -14.90 27.12
C ILE A 490 -8.35 -15.31 28.06
N LYS A 491 -9.35 -14.45 28.22
CA LYS A 491 -10.51 -14.74 29.06
C LYS A 491 -11.56 -15.50 28.25
N GLN A 492 -11.84 -16.74 28.64
CA GLN A 492 -12.91 -17.55 28.04
C GLN A 492 -14.27 -17.08 28.57
N VAL A 493 -15.23 -16.88 27.66
CA VAL A 493 -16.60 -16.41 27.96
C VAL A 493 -17.62 -17.55 27.81
N SER A 494 -17.32 -18.56 27.00
CA SER A 494 -18.12 -19.78 26.90
C SER A 494 -17.26 -21.03 27.04
N SER A 495 -17.63 -21.91 27.97
CA SER A 495 -17.09 -23.27 28.05
C SER A 495 -17.81 -24.15 27.03
N ASN A 496 -17.21 -24.39 25.87
CA ASN A 496 -17.57 -25.48 24.97
C ASN A 496 -16.31 -26.04 24.32
#